data_AF-A0A5P8NEQ9-F1
#
_entry.id   AF-A0A5P8NEQ9-F1
#
_cell.length_a   1.000
_cell.length_b   1.000
_cell.length_c   1.000
_cell.angle_alpha   90.00
_cell.angle_beta   90.00
_cell.angle_gamma   90.00
#
_symmetry.space_group_name_H-M   'P 1'
#
loop_
_entity.id
_entity.type
_entity.pdbx_description
1 polymer ?
#
loop_
_entity_poly.entity_id
_entity_poly.type
_entity_poly.pdbx_seq_one_letter_code
_entity_poly.pdbx_strand_id
1 'polypeptide(L)'
;MDTSIQNNIQDLNLEELQKLLQEVKLYRDLSKKLGNRGKDLFNRGLKGEKLLVVEYFPKLNEKEVYTQAVKVYDKSFHISPKQEEILFLPNEKLSGGIKVYMDDSMIDISFSKIEKLMLK
;
A
#
# COMPACT_ATOMS: atom_id res chain seq x y z
N MET A 1 -14.44 -17.56 -3.22
CA MET A 1 -15.35 -18.06 -2.17
C MET A 1 -15.58 -16.89 -1.24
N ASP A 2 -16.76 -16.28 -1.31
CA ASP A 2 -17.18 -15.25 -0.36
C ASP A 2 -17.44 -15.89 1.00
N THR A 3 -16.51 -15.72 1.93
CA THR A 3 -16.75 -15.98 3.35
C THR A 3 -17.24 -14.70 3.99
N SER A 4 -18.46 -14.27 3.65
CA SER A 4 -19.22 -13.39 4.54
C SER A 4 -19.54 -14.21 5.78
N ILE A 5 -18.74 -14.03 6.83
CA ILE A 5 -18.99 -14.62 8.13
C ILE A 5 -20.29 -13.99 8.66
N GLN A 6 -21.42 -14.67 8.42
CA GLN A 6 -22.65 -14.49 9.21
C GLN A 6 -22.55 -15.36 10.47
N ASN A 7 -21.49 -15.20 11.27
CA ASN A 7 -21.48 -15.79 12.60
C ASN A 7 -22.31 -14.88 13.51
N ASN A 8 -23.32 -15.45 14.17
CA ASN A 8 -23.96 -14.73 15.25
C ASN A 8 -22.92 -14.49 16.35
N ILE A 9 -22.90 -13.28 16.92
CA ILE A 9 -21.98 -12.90 18.00
C ILE A 9 -22.07 -13.88 19.18
N GLN A 10 -23.24 -14.50 19.36
CA GLN A 10 -23.52 -15.49 20.40
C GLN A 10 -22.75 -16.81 20.24
N ASP A 11 -22.27 -17.12 19.04
CA ASP A 11 -21.55 -18.36 18.73
C ASP A 11 -20.03 -18.22 18.89
N LEU A 12 -19.53 -17.00 19.15
CA LEU A 12 -18.11 -16.71 19.27
C LEU A 12 -17.61 -16.99 20.68
N ASN A 13 -16.44 -17.62 20.78
CA ASN A 13 -15.74 -17.78 22.05
C ASN A 13 -15.05 -16.46 22.48
N LEU A 14 -14.51 -16.44 23.70
CA LEU A 14 -13.89 -15.23 24.25
C LEU A 14 -12.73 -14.68 23.39
N GLU A 15 -11.91 -15.55 22.82
CA GLU A 15 -10.77 -15.15 21.99
C GLU A 15 -11.26 -14.54 20.66
N GLU A 16 -12.26 -15.15 20.04
CA GLU A 16 -12.89 -14.65 18.82
C GLU A 16 -13.58 -13.30 19.05
N LEU A 17 -14.28 -13.14 20.17
CA LEU A 17 -14.88 -11.87 20.57
C LEU A 17 -13.82 -10.78 20.81
N GLN A 18 -12.68 -11.12 21.40
CA GLN A 18 -11.57 -10.17 21.59
C GLN A 18 -10.97 -9.73 20.25
N LYS A 19 -10.78 -10.65 19.30
CA LYS A 19 -10.31 -10.33 17.94
C LYS A 19 -11.31 -9.44 17.21
N LEU A 20 -12.59 -9.81 17.22
CA LEU A 20 -13.66 -9.01 16.60
C LEU A 20 -13.70 -7.59 17.19
N LEU A 21 -13.58 -7.45 18.51
CA LEU A 21 -13.53 -6.13 19.16
C LEU A 21 -12.33 -5.31 18.69
N GLN A 22 -11.16 -5.92 18.50
CA GLN A 22 -9.97 -5.25 17.98
C GLN A 22 -10.19 -4.78 16.54
N GLU A 23 -10.77 -5.62 15.68
CA GLU A 23 -11.09 -5.28 14.29
C GLU A 23 -12.10 -4.11 14.21
N VAL A 24 -13.17 -4.14 15.00
CA VAL A 24 -14.16 -3.06 15.06
C VAL A 24 -13.54 -1.74 15.54
N LYS A 25 -12.64 -1.79 16.55
CA LYS A 25 -11.90 -0.61 17.02
C LYS A 25 -11.01 -0.04 15.92
N LEU A 26 -10.28 -0.92 15.21
CA LEU A 26 -9.43 -0.52 14.11
C LEU A 26 -10.24 0.15 12.98
N TYR A 27 -11.35 -0.47 12.56
CA TYR A 27 -12.25 0.10 11.55
C TYR A 27 -12.75 1.50 11.95
N ARG A 28 -13.21 1.66 13.20
CA ARG A 28 -13.67 2.94 13.73
C ARG A 28 -12.56 3.99 13.70
N ASP A 29 -11.36 3.63 14.14
CA ASP A 29 -10.26 4.57 14.24
C ASP A 29 -9.77 5.00 12.85
N LEU A 30 -9.65 4.06 11.90
CA LEU A 30 -9.29 4.33 10.51
C LEU A 30 -10.35 5.18 9.81
N SER A 31 -11.63 4.82 9.93
CA SER A 31 -12.73 5.58 9.31
C SER A 31 -12.84 6.99 9.88
N LYS A 32 -12.61 7.18 11.18
CA LYS A 32 -12.62 8.51 11.81
C LYS A 32 -11.46 9.39 11.36
N LYS A 33 -10.24 8.82 11.21
CA LYS A 33 -9.04 9.59 10.88
C LYS A 33 -8.89 9.86 9.38
N LEU A 34 -9.26 8.89 8.54
CA LEU A 34 -8.95 8.87 7.10
C LEU A 34 -10.21 8.84 6.22
N GLY A 35 -11.41 8.84 6.81
CA GLY A 35 -12.66 8.80 6.07
C GLY A 35 -12.79 7.54 5.19
N ASN A 36 -13.15 7.73 3.92
CA ASN A 36 -13.31 6.64 2.97
C ASN A 36 -12.00 5.86 2.73
N ARG A 37 -10.85 6.55 2.67
CA ARG A 37 -9.54 5.88 2.54
C ARG A 37 -9.27 4.92 3.70
N GLY A 38 -9.69 5.27 4.92
CA GLY A 38 -9.57 4.39 6.08
C GLY A 38 -10.40 3.11 5.96
N LYS A 39 -11.60 3.21 5.37
CA LYS A 39 -12.46 2.05 5.08
C LYS A 39 -11.82 1.14 4.03
N ASP A 40 -11.27 1.73 2.98
CA ASP A 40 -10.61 0.97 1.91
C ASP A 40 -9.36 0.23 2.42
N LEU A 41 -8.55 0.89 3.26
CA LEU A 41 -7.38 0.28 3.90
C LEU A 41 -7.79 -0.90 4.79
N PHE A 42 -8.82 -0.74 5.61
CA PHE A 42 -9.33 -1.82 6.47
C PHE A 42 -9.80 -3.02 5.64
N ASN A 43 -10.60 -2.78 4.59
CA ASN A 43 -11.14 -3.84 3.73
C ASN A 43 -10.03 -4.62 3.00
N ARG A 44 -8.98 -3.93 2.54
CA ARG A 44 -7.81 -4.60 1.93
C ARG A 44 -7.05 -5.43 2.95
N GLY A 45 -6.86 -4.90 4.16
CA GLY A 45 -6.26 -5.61 5.28
C GLY A 45 -6.99 -6.93 5.60
N LEU A 46 -8.33 -6.93 5.63
CA LEU A 46 -9.13 -8.14 5.84
C LEU A 46 -8.95 -9.19 4.73
N LYS A 47 -8.72 -8.75 3.49
CA LYS A 47 -8.49 -9.63 2.34
C LYS A 47 -7.02 -10.07 2.20
N GLY A 48 -6.12 -9.54 3.04
CA GLY A 48 -4.68 -9.70 2.87
C GLY A 48 -4.11 -8.99 1.64
N GLU A 49 -4.88 -8.09 1.02
CA GLU A 49 -4.46 -7.33 -0.15
C GLU A 49 -3.60 -6.13 0.27
N LYS A 50 -2.53 -5.87 -0.47
CA LYS A 50 -1.66 -4.70 -0.28
C LYS A 50 -1.95 -3.64 -1.31
N LEU A 51 -1.94 -2.37 -0.91
CA LEU A 51 -1.96 -1.27 -1.85
C LEU A 51 -0.54 -0.86 -2.22
N LEU A 52 -0.16 -1.13 -3.46
CA LEU A 52 1.12 -0.74 -4.01
C LEU A 52 0.91 0.44 -4.96
N VAL A 53 1.50 1.59 -4.65
CA VAL A 53 1.40 2.80 -5.47
C VAL A 53 2.78 3.35 -5.73
N VAL A 54 3.03 3.79 -6.96
CA VAL A 54 4.22 4.54 -7.31
C VAL A 54 3.80 5.86 -7.92
N GLU A 55 4.07 6.95 -7.21
CA GLU A 55 3.99 8.29 -7.79
C GLU A 55 5.31 8.61 -8.47
N TYR A 56 5.28 9.11 -9.70
CA TYR A 56 6.50 9.37 -10.46
C TYR A 56 6.44 10.69 -11.22
N PHE A 57 7.63 11.27 -11.45
CA PHE A 57 7.75 12.47 -12.26
C PHE A 57 7.41 12.15 -13.73
N PRO A 58 6.44 12.82 -14.37
CA PRO A 58 5.87 12.37 -15.65
C PRO A 58 6.84 12.32 -16.85
N LYS A 59 8.01 12.97 -16.75
CA LYS A 59 9.06 12.86 -17.77
C LYS A 59 9.87 11.55 -17.70
N LEU A 60 9.66 10.74 -16.66
CA LEU A 60 10.28 9.43 -16.54
C LEU A 60 9.47 8.38 -17.30
N ASN A 61 10.17 7.39 -17.87
CA ASN A 61 9.52 6.25 -18.51
C ASN A 61 8.99 5.29 -17.44
N GLU A 62 7.73 4.87 -17.55
CA GLU A 62 7.09 3.94 -16.62
C GLU A 62 7.86 2.62 -16.44
N LYS A 63 8.52 2.10 -17.49
CA LYS A 63 9.35 0.89 -17.42
C LYS A 63 10.59 1.10 -16.53
N GLU A 64 11.20 2.28 -16.59
CA GLU A 64 12.34 2.64 -15.74
C GLU A 64 11.88 2.86 -14.30
N VAL A 65 10.73 3.53 -14.13
CA VAL A 65 10.07 3.72 -12.84
C VAL A 65 9.79 2.39 -12.17
N TYR A 66 9.22 1.42 -12.89
CA TYR A 66 8.98 0.07 -12.38
C TYR A 66 10.28 -0.62 -11.93
N THR A 67 11.32 -0.56 -12.76
CA THR A 67 12.62 -1.17 -12.44
C THR A 67 13.22 -0.61 -11.15
N GLN A 68 13.05 0.69 -10.89
CA GLN A 68 13.50 1.31 -9.65
C GLN A 68 12.56 0.99 -8.48
N ALA A 69 11.25 1.02 -8.70
CA ALA A 69 10.26 0.73 -7.68
C ALA A 69 10.39 -0.71 -7.15
N VAL A 70 10.57 -1.70 -8.02
CA VAL A 70 10.70 -3.11 -7.59
C VAL A 70 11.93 -3.32 -6.69
N LYS A 71 13.04 -2.60 -6.95
CA LYS A 71 14.22 -2.63 -6.08
C LYS A 71 13.93 -2.06 -4.70
N VAL A 72 13.04 -1.07 -4.61
CA VAL A 72 12.66 -0.43 -3.34
C VAL A 72 11.70 -1.32 -2.56
N TYR A 73 10.74 -1.91 -3.26
CA TYR A 73 9.85 -2.93 -2.71
C TYR A 73 10.63 -4.12 -2.14
N ASP A 74 11.62 -4.63 -2.87
CA ASP A 74 12.45 -5.74 -2.40
C ASP A 74 13.28 -5.34 -1.16
N LYS A 75 13.98 -4.20 -1.22
CA LYS A 75 14.88 -3.79 -0.15
C LYS A 75 14.19 -3.35 1.13
N SER A 76 13.03 -2.71 1.02
CA SER A 76 12.43 -2.00 2.16
C SER A 76 11.17 -2.69 2.68
N PHE A 77 10.49 -3.44 1.81
CA PHE A 77 9.24 -4.12 2.11
C PHE A 77 9.33 -5.64 1.91
N HIS A 78 10.46 -6.15 1.43
CA HIS A 78 10.73 -7.58 1.22
C HIS A 78 9.70 -8.28 0.32
N ILE A 79 9.22 -7.56 -0.70
CA ILE A 79 8.30 -8.08 -1.72
C ILE A 79 8.82 -7.74 -3.12
N SER A 80 8.46 -8.56 -4.10
CA SER A 80 8.81 -8.36 -5.52
C SER A 80 7.55 -8.38 -6.38
N PRO A 81 6.77 -7.28 -6.35
CA PRO A 81 5.52 -7.20 -7.08
C PRO A 81 5.74 -7.14 -8.59
N LYS A 82 4.81 -7.71 -9.35
CA LYS A 82 4.72 -7.54 -10.80
C LYS A 82 4.22 -6.13 -11.13
N GLN A 83 4.45 -5.69 -12.37
CA GLN A 83 4.08 -4.33 -12.78
C GLN A 83 2.56 -4.12 -12.68
N GLU A 84 1.76 -5.11 -13.06
CA GLU A 84 0.30 -5.08 -12.99
C GLU A 84 -0.28 -4.99 -11.56
N GLU A 85 0.54 -5.30 -10.55
CA GLU A 85 0.14 -5.21 -9.13
C GLU A 85 0.36 -3.80 -8.56
N ILE A 86 1.03 -2.91 -9.30
CA ILE A 86 1.40 -1.57 -8.87
C ILE A 86 0.56 -0.53 -9.61
N LEU A 87 -0.04 0.39 -8.85
CA LEU A 87 -0.69 1.56 -9.42
C LEU A 87 0.34 2.67 -9.70
N PHE A 88 0.60 2.96 -10.96
CA PHE A 88 1.48 4.05 -11.38
C PHE A 88 0.71 5.35 -11.56
N LEU A 89 1.11 6.38 -10.82
CA LEU A 89 0.45 7.69 -10.82
C LEU A 89 1.45 8.78 -11.25
N PRO A 90 1.32 9.37 -12.45
CA PRO A 90 2.12 10.53 -12.81
C PRO A 90 1.78 11.70 -11.89
N ASN A 91 2.81 12.35 -11.32
CA ASN A 91 2.64 13.46 -10.38
C ASN A 91 3.52 14.65 -10.78
N GLU A 92 2.91 15.64 -11.45
CA GLU A 92 3.52 16.89 -11.92
C GLU A 92 4.12 17.74 -10.78
N LYS A 93 3.71 17.52 -9.53
CA LYS A 93 4.23 18.26 -8.37
C LYS A 93 5.59 17.74 -7.92
N LEU A 94 6.02 16.56 -8.36
CA LEU A 94 7.34 16.05 -8.06
C LEU A 94 8.37 16.85 -8.87
N SER A 95 9.37 17.41 -8.18
CA SER A 95 10.51 18.06 -8.84
C SER A 95 11.45 17.07 -9.53
N GLY A 96 11.16 15.77 -9.40
CA GLY A 96 11.89 14.66 -10.00
C GLY A 96 11.80 13.39 -9.15
N GLY A 97 11.84 12.24 -9.80
CA GLY A 97 12.05 10.95 -9.18
C GLY A 97 10.77 10.18 -8.92
N ILE A 98 10.79 9.32 -7.89
CA ILE A 98 9.65 8.45 -7.58
C ILE A 98 9.38 8.39 -6.08
N LYS A 99 8.12 8.23 -5.70
CA LYS A 99 7.68 7.87 -4.35
C LYS A 99 6.99 6.52 -4.40
N VAL A 100 7.47 5.59 -3.60
CA VAL A 100 6.97 4.21 -3.52
C VAL A 100 6.16 4.08 -2.24
N TYR A 101 4.92 3.65 -2.38
CA TYR A 101 3.99 3.47 -1.27
C TYR A 101 3.59 2.01 -1.13
N MET A 102 3.59 1.51 0.12
CA MET A 102 2.93 0.27 0.49
C MET A 102 1.95 0.58 1.64
N ASP A 103 0.66 0.53 1.34
CA ASP A 103 -0.41 1.00 2.22
C ASP A 103 -0.17 2.45 2.67
N ASP A 104 0.15 2.68 3.95
CA ASP A 104 0.47 4.00 4.50
C ASP A 104 1.98 4.27 4.64
N SER A 105 2.83 3.29 4.33
CA SER A 105 4.29 3.47 4.32
C SER A 105 4.75 4.10 3.00
N MET A 106 5.68 5.04 3.07
CA MET A 106 6.18 5.77 1.89
C MET A 106 7.70 5.86 1.90
N ILE A 107 8.31 5.67 0.73
CA ILE A 107 9.74 5.86 0.49
C ILE A 107 9.93 6.80 -0.69
N ASP A 108 10.65 7.89 -0.46
CA ASP A 108 10.98 8.91 -1.47
C ASP A 108 12.37 8.66 -2.06
N ILE A 109 12.43 8.58 -3.39
CA ILE A 109 13.66 8.55 -4.17
C ILE A 109 13.74 9.80 -5.04
N SER A 110 14.26 10.87 -4.45
CA SER A 110 14.61 12.11 -5.13
C SER A 110 15.66 11.89 -6.24
N PHE A 111 15.60 12.73 -7.29
CA PHE A 111 16.44 12.68 -8.51
C PHE A 111 17.95 12.48 -8.26
N SER A 112 18.52 13.11 -7.23
CA SER A 112 19.96 13.01 -6.90
C SER A 112 20.41 11.59 -6.54
N LYS A 113 19.49 10.72 -6.10
CA LYS A 113 19.75 9.30 -5.87
C LYS A 113 19.51 8.45 -7.12
N ILE A 114 18.60 8.86 -8.02
CA ILE A 114 18.32 8.15 -9.27
C ILE A 114 19.46 8.30 -10.26
N GLU A 115 20.08 9.48 -10.40
CA GLU A 115 21.27 9.65 -11.25
C GLU A 115 22.39 8.67 -10.87
N LYS A 116 22.65 8.50 -9.56
CA LYS A 116 23.65 7.55 -9.07
C LYS A 116 23.30 6.08 -9.33
N LEU A 117 22.01 5.76 -9.51
CA LEU A 117 21.52 4.42 -9.82
C LEU A 117 21.39 4.16 -11.34
N MET A 118 21.33 5.21 -12.16
CA MET A 118 21.27 5.17 -13.62
C MET A 118 22.67 5.20 -14.26
N LEU A 119 23.69 5.69 -13.55
CA LEU A 119 25.09 5.75 -13.99
C LEU A 119 25.93 4.51 -13.61
N LYS A 120 25.28 3.41 -13.24
CA LYS A 120 25.90 2.12 -12.91
C LYS A 120 25.28 1.01 -13.74
#